data_AF-A0A1X7NHY3-F1
#
_entry.id   AF-A0A1X7NHY3-F1
#
_cell.length_a   1.000
_cell.length_b   1.000
_cell.length_c   1.000
_cell.angle_alpha   90.00
_cell.angle_beta   90.00
_cell.angle_gamma   90.00
#
_symmetry.space_group_name_H-M   'P 1'
#
loop_
_entity.id
_entity.type
_entity.pdbx_description
1 polymer ?
#
loop_
_entity_poly.entity_id
_entity_poly.type
_entity_poly.pdbx_seq_one_letter_code
_entity_poly.pdbx_strand_id
1 'polypeptide(L)'
;MSASTMASWAMRLVISHHRVAVMYMGEIVEIGPTREVLHAPRHAYTKQLLAAVPVPDPSRRLKRVTLDARELPSPLRALGDLPVTRPLVPVAPGHLVQAV
;
A
#
# COMPACT_ATOMS: atom_id res chain seq x y z
N MET A 1 -31.35 15.29 -13.93
CA MET A 1 -30.92 14.33 -12.88
C MET A 1 -29.41 14.21 -12.96
N SER A 2 -28.71 14.75 -11.96
CA SER A 2 -27.27 15.06 -12.01
C SER A 2 -26.38 13.83 -11.79
N ALA A 3 -25.42 13.63 -12.68
CA ALA A 3 -24.38 12.59 -12.63
C ALA A 3 -23.23 12.95 -11.66
N SER A 4 -23.55 13.37 -10.43
CA SER A 4 -22.56 13.97 -9.51
C SER A 4 -22.30 13.20 -8.21
N THR A 5 -22.64 11.90 -8.10
CA THR A 5 -22.54 11.19 -6.80
C THR A 5 -21.75 9.88 -6.85
N MET A 6 -20.70 9.78 -7.67
CA MET A 6 -19.77 8.64 -7.59
C MET A 6 -18.27 9.02 -7.48
N ALA A 7 -17.96 10.30 -7.29
CA ALA A 7 -16.58 10.79 -7.19
C ALA A 7 -16.22 11.35 -5.80
N SER A 8 -16.82 10.83 -4.72
CA SER A 8 -16.66 11.36 -3.34
C SER A 8 -15.92 10.44 -2.36
N TRP A 9 -15.39 9.29 -2.78
CA TRP A 9 -14.70 8.35 -1.88
C TRP A 9 -13.19 8.21 -2.13
N ALA A 10 -12.63 9.04 -3.02
CA ALA A 10 -11.20 9.06 -3.27
C ALA A 10 -10.46 9.62 -2.04
N MET A 11 -9.69 8.74 -1.40
CA MET A 11 -8.54 9.08 -0.56
C MET A 11 -8.84 9.56 0.86
N ARG A 12 -9.43 8.69 1.67
CA ARG A 12 -9.18 8.71 3.12
C ARG A 12 -8.38 7.46 3.45
N LEU A 13 -7.09 7.64 3.72
CA LEU A 13 -6.25 6.64 4.35
C LEU A 13 -6.92 6.25 5.69
N VAL A 14 -7.66 5.15 5.71
CA VAL A 14 -8.26 4.60 6.92
C VAL A 14 -7.27 3.60 7.49
N ILE A 15 -6.34 4.10 8.30
CA ILE A 15 -5.71 3.25 9.31
C ILE A 15 -6.76 3.13 10.42
N SER A 16 -7.64 2.13 10.31
CA SER A 16 -8.40 1.68 11.47
C SER A 16 -7.45 0.81 12.29
N HIS A 17 -7.52 0.86 13.62
CA HIS A 17 -6.78 -0.02 14.54
C HIS A 17 -6.71 -1.52 14.18
N HIS A 18 -7.55 -1.98 13.25
CA HIS A 18 -7.62 -3.37 12.80
C HIS A 18 -7.26 -3.61 11.34
N ARG A 19 -7.05 -2.58 10.51
CA ARG A 19 -6.79 -2.76 9.08
C ARG A 19 -5.63 -1.89 8.61
N VAL A 20 -4.89 -2.41 7.63
CA VAL A 20 -3.81 -1.70 6.96
C VAL A 20 -4.01 -1.77 5.45
N ALA A 21 -3.70 -0.66 4.77
CA ALA A 21 -3.63 -0.58 3.32
C ALA A 21 -2.18 -0.31 2.91
N VAL A 22 -1.70 -1.05 1.91
CA VAL A 22 -0.37 -0.90 1.30
C VAL A 22 -0.55 -0.22 -0.05
N MET A 23 0.24 0.82 -0.30
CA MET A 23 0.18 1.61 -1.52
C MET A 23 1.50 1.54 -2.29
N TYR A 24 1.42 1.45 -3.61
CA TYR A 24 2.55 1.53 -4.53
C TYR A 24 2.16 2.42 -5.71
N MET A 25 3.01 3.40 -6.06
CA MET A 25 2.75 4.33 -7.19
C MET A 25 1.36 4.99 -7.16
N GLY A 26 0.87 5.33 -5.97
CA GLY A 26 -0.44 5.96 -5.79
C GLY A 26 -1.63 5.01 -5.96
N GLU A 27 -1.41 3.69 -5.95
CA GLU A 27 -2.45 2.66 -6.04
C GLU A 27 -2.43 1.75 -4.81
N ILE A 28 -3.61 1.40 -4.29
CA ILE A 28 -3.71 0.39 -3.24
C ILE A 28 -3.42 -0.96 -3.87
N VAL A 29 -2.38 -1.63 -3.38
CA VAL A 29 -1.98 -2.96 -3.87
C VAL A 29 -2.45 -4.09 -2.97
N GLU A 30 -2.70 -3.80 -1.69
CA GLU A 30 -3.15 -4.76 -0.68
C GLU A 30 -3.85 -4.04 0.46
N ILE A 31 -5.00 -4.55 0.92
CA ILE A 31 -5.71 -4.02 2.10
C ILE A 31 -6.39 -5.16 2.85
N GLY A 32 -6.18 -5.23 4.16
CA GLY A 32 -6.69 -6.34 4.96
C GLY A 32 -6.59 -6.10 6.46
N PRO A 33 -7.01 -7.09 7.27
CA PRO A 33 -6.73 -7.08 8.70
C PRO A 33 -5.23 -6.94 8.95
N THR A 34 -4.82 -6.11 9.90
CA THR A 34 -3.39 -5.82 10.18
C THR A 34 -2.58 -7.10 10.34
N ARG A 35 -3.10 -8.06 11.11
CA ARG A 35 -2.44 -9.35 11.33
C ARG A 35 -2.22 -10.12 10.03
N GLU A 36 -3.18 -10.11 9.11
CA GLU A 36 -3.04 -10.85 7.86
C GLU A 36 -2.03 -10.19 6.92
N VAL A 37 -2.09 -8.87 6.75
CA VAL A 37 -1.17 -8.16 5.85
C VAL A 37 0.27 -8.23 6.37
N LEU A 38 0.49 -8.18 7.69
CA LEU A 38 1.83 -8.25 8.27
C LEU A 38 2.42 -9.67 8.33
N HIS A 39 1.61 -10.71 8.51
CA HIS A 39 2.12 -12.08 8.70
C HIS A 39 1.92 -13.00 7.48
N ALA A 40 0.92 -12.71 6.64
CA ALA A 40 0.62 -13.48 5.43
C ALA A 40 0.40 -12.55 4.22
N PRO A 41 1.36 -11.66 3.92
CA PRO A 41 1.26 -10.73 2.80
C PRO A 41 1.11 -11.49 1.48
N ARG A 42 0.22 -11.03 0.61
CA ARG A 42 -0.03 -11.66 -0.68
C ARG A 42 0.66 -10.94 -1.82
N HIS A 43 0.68 -9.61 -1.82
CA HIS A 43 1.29 -8.84 -2.90
C HIS A 43 2.82 -8.86 -2.82
N ALA A 44 3.50 -8.98 -3.96
CA ALA A 44 4.96 -9.07 -4.02
C ALA A 44 5.65 -7.84 -3.41
N TYR A 45 5.11 -6.65 -3.67
CA TYR A 45 5.62 -5.40 -3.08
C TYR A 45 5.49 -5.37 -1.55
N THR A 46 4.36 -5.82 -1.00
CA THR A 46 4.17 -5.90 0.46
C THR A 46 5.19 -6.84 1.11
N LYS A 47 5.49 -7.98 0.48
CA LYS A 47 6.53 -8.90 0.93
C LYS A 47 7.91 -8.23 0.96
N GLN A 48 8.25 -7.45 -0.06
CA GLN A 48 9.51 -6.71 -0.12
C GLN A 48 9.61 -5.65 0.98
N LEU A 49 8.54 -4.88 1.23
CA LEU A 49 8.49 -3.89 2.31
C LEU A 49 8.72 -4.54 3.68
N LEU A 50 8.05 -5.66 3.96
CA LEU A 50 8.18 -6.36 5.23
C LEU A 50 9.57 -6.99 5.41
N ALA A 51 10.17 -7.51 4.34
CA ALA A 51 11.53 -8.04 4.38
C ALA A 51 12.60 -6.95 4.65
N ALA A 52 12.30 -5.69 4.31
CA ALA A 52 13.18 -4.56 4.58
C ALA A 52 13.10 -4.04 6.03
N VAL A 53 12.14 -4.53 6.84
CA VAL A 53 12.01 -4.12 8.23
C VAL A 53 13.18 -4.71 9.06
N PRO A 54 14.03 -3.86 9.65
CA PRO A 54 15.15 -4.34 10.45
C PRO A 54 14.65 -5.01 11.73
N VAL A 55 15.28 -6.13 12.10
CA VAL A 55 15.05 -6.74 13.42
C VAL A 55 15.60 -5.81 14.50
N PRO A 56 14.79 -5.36 15.47
CA PRO A 56 15.28 -4.54 16.57
C PRO A 56 16.27 -5.35 17.41
N ASP A 57 17.55 -5.05 17.28
CA ASP A 57 18.61 -5.53 18.17
C ASP A 57 19.07 -4.34 19.02
N PRO A 58 18.79 -4.32 20.34
CA PRO A 58 19.15 -3.21 21.21
C PRO A 58 20.68 -3.00 21.30
N SER A 59 21.48 -4.01 20.91
CA SER A 59 22.94 -3.94 20.86
C SER A 59 23.46 -3.39 19.52
N ARG A 60 22.62 -3.33 18.48
CA ARG A 60 22.97 -2.78 17.16
C ARG A 60 22.36 -1.40 17.00
N ARG A 61 23.23 -0.38 16.97
CA ARG A 61 22.85 0.96 16.52
C ARG A 61 22.34 0.86 15.08
N LEU A 62 21.06 1.11 14.84
CA LEU A 62 20.47 1.16 13.51
C LEU A 62 21.30 2.12 12.66
N LYS A 63 22.02 1.59 11.67
CA LYS A 63 22.65 2.44 10.65
C LYS A 63 21.50 3.12 9.92
N ARG A 64 21.50 4.45 9.92
CA ARG A 64 20.54 5.25 9.16
C ARG A 64 20.60 4.75 7.71
N VAL A 65 19.55 4.08 7.25
CA VAL A 65 19.40 3.72 5.84
C VAL A 65 19.15 5.04 5.14
N THR A 66 20.16 5.56 4.47
CA THR A 66 19.98 6.65 3.52
C THR A 66 19.26 6.02 2.33
N LEU A 67 17.93 6.15 2.27
CA LEU A 67 17.18 5.78 1.07
C LEU A 67 17.53 6.80 0.00
N ASP A 68 18.19 6.36 -1.07
CA ASP A 68 18.46 7.22 -2.22
C ASP A 68 17.14 7.63 -2.88
N ALA A 69 16.74 8.89 -2.68
CA ALA A 69 15.47 9.43 -3.19
C ALA A 69 15.35 9.38 -4.73
N ARG A 70 16.44 9.06 -5.44
CA ARG A 70 16.48 8.91 -6.90
C ARG A 70 15.91 7.58 -7.38
N GLU A 71 15.84 6.57 -6.52
CA GLU A 71 15.31 5.23 -6.87
C GLU A 71 13.80 5.11 -6.61
N LEU A 72 13.17 6.11 -5.99
CA LEU A 72 11.73 6.17 -5.82
C LEU A 72 11.11 6.92 -7.01
N PRO A 73 10.36 6.23 -7.90
CA PRO A 73 9.64 6.92 -8.95
C PRO A 73 8.72 7.99 -8.35
N SER A 74 8.70 9.15 -8.99
CA SER A 74 7.84 10.26 -8.55
C SER A 74 6.38 9.80 -8.55
N PRO A 75 5.66 9.95 -7.43
CA PRO A 75 4.23 9.64 -7.38
C PRO A 75 3.38 10.71 -8.08
N LEU A 76 3.99 11.81 -8.53
CA LEU A 76 3.30 12.87 -9.26
C LEU A 76 3.11 12.46 -10.72
N ARG A 77 1.87 12.18 -11.08
CA ARG A 77 1.43 11.96 -12.47
C ARG A 77 1.33 13.28 -13.23
N ALA A 78 1.48 13.23 -14.56
CA ALA A 78 1.26 14.39 -15.42
C ALA A 78 -0.22 14.83 -15.38
N LEU A 79 -0.49 16.11 -15.63
CA LEU A 79 -1.87 16.60 -15.72
C LEU A 79 -2.58 15.90 -16.90
N GLY A 80 -3.61 15.11 -16.62
CA GLY A 80 -4.34 14.29 -17.61
C GLY A 80 -3.97 12.80 -17.61
N ASP A 81 -2.96 12.39 -16.86
CA ASP A 81 -2.60 10.97 -16.65
C ASP A 81 -3.40 10.42 -15.45
N LEU A 82 -4.62 9.94 -15.73
CA LEU A 82 -5.50 9.39 -14.72
C LEU A 82 -4.98 8.02 -14.22
N PRO A 83 -5.05 7.74 -12.91
CA PRO A 83 -4.66 6.45 -12.38
C PRO A 83 -5.45 5.31 -13.02
N VAL A 84 -4.75 4.28 -13.52
CA VAL A 84 -5.36 3.02 -13.96
C VAL A 84 -5.55 2.15 -12.71
N THR A 85 -6.69 2.29 -12.03
CA THR A 85 -6.96 1.49 -10.84
C THR A 85 -7.25 0.05 -11.23
N ARG A 86 -6.28 -0.85 -11.05
CA ARG A 86 -6.56 -2.29 -11.16
C ARG A 86 -7.52 -2.71 -10.04
N PRO A 87 -8.47 -3.62 -10.32
CA PRO A 87 -9.41 -4.07 -9.31
C PRO A 87 -8.70 -4.82 -8.19
N LEU A 88 -9.23 -4.68 -6.98
CA LEU A 88 -8.83 -5.49 -5.84
C LEU A 88 -9.69 -6.75 -5.78
N VAL A 89 -9.06 -7.91 -5.68
CA VAL A 89 -9.71 -9.21 -5.56
C VAL A 89 -9.61 -9.75 -4.14
N PRO A 90 -10.68 -10.35 -3.58
CA PRO A 90 -10.63 -10.96 -2.27
C PRO A 90 -9.78 -12.24 -2.31
N VAL A 91 -8.83 -12.34 -1.37
CA VAL A 91 -7.95 -13.52 -1.19
C VAL A 91 -8.21 -14.25 0.12
N ALA A 92 -8.86 -13.56 1.08
CA ALA A 92 -9.35 -14.06 2.35
C ALA A 92 -10.43 -13.09 2.88
N PRO A 93 -11.21 -13.46 3.93
CA PRO A 93 -12.22 -12.57 4.50
C PRO A 93 -11.66 -11.20 4.89
N GLY A 94 -12.15 -10.15 4.21
CA GLY A 94 -11.72 -8.76 4.45
C GLY A 94 -10.31 -8.41 3.94
N HIS A 95 -9.63 -9.33 3.26
CA HIS A 95 -8.30 -9.18 2.69
C HIS A 95 -8.38 -9.16 1.16
N LEU A 96 -7.99 -8.03 0.59
CA LEU A 96 -8.12 -7.68 -0.81
C LEU A 96 -6.73 -7.36 -1.39
N VAL A 97 -6.45 -7.83 -2.60
CA VAL A 97 -5.15 -7.69 -3.27
C VAL A 97 -5.36 -7.26 -4.72
N GLN A 98 -4.46 -6.45 -5.26
CA GLN A 98 -4.52 -6.05 -6.66
C GLN A 98 -4.48 -7.27 -7.59
N ALA A 99 -5.37 -7.31 -8.56
CA ALA A 99 -5.33 -8.31 -9.63
C ALA A 99 -4.04 -8.15 -10.46
N VAL A 100 -3.38 -9.27 -10.76
CA VAL A 100 -2.20 -9.33 -11.64
C VAL A 100 -2.58 -9.16 -13.09
#